data_AF-A0A528V887-F1
#
_entry.id   AF-A0A528V887-F1
#
_cell.length_a   1.000
_cell.length_b   1.000
_cell.length_c   1.000
_cell.angle_alpha   90.00
_cell.angle_beta   90.00
_cell.angle_gamma   90.00
#
_symmetry.space_group_name_H-M   'P 1'
#
loop_
_entity.id
_entity.type
_entity.pdbx_description
1 polymer ?
#
loop_
_entity_poly.entity_id
_entity_poly.type
_entity_poly.pdbx_seq_one_letter_code
_entity_poly.pdbx_strand_id
1 'polypeptide(L)'
;DQDVLRKPDWIRVKAPMSKGYAETRDIVKSHRLVTVCEEAGCPNIGECWEKKHATFMIMGEICTRACAFCNVATGIPTALDPDEPARIAHAVKQMGLTHVVITSVDRDDLADGGAQHFAEVISAIRAATPSTTIEILTPDFLRKDGALEIVVAAKPDVFNHNLE
;
A
#
# COMPACT_ATOMS: atom_id res chain seq x y z
N ASP A 1 27.38 -12.37 2.76
CA ASP A 1 26.53 -13.54 2.47
C ASP A 1 26.33 -14.37 3.71
N GLN A 2 25.18 -14.20 4.37
CA GLN A 2 24.72 -15.13 5.39
C GLN A 2 23.96 -16.27 4.70
N ASP A 3 24.16 -17.50 5.17
CA ASP A 3 23.42 -18.64 4.66
C ASP A 3 21.92 -18.47 4.92
N VAL A 4 21.11 -18.64 3.87
CA VAL A 4 19.65 -18.60 3.98
C VAL A 4 19.19 -19.80 4.80
N LEU A 5 18.76 -19.54 6.04
CA LEU A 5 18.25 -20.57 6.93
C LEU A 5 16.97 -21.19 6.36
N ARG A 6 16.85 -22.52 6.48
CA ARG A 6 15.64 -23.22 6.08
C ARG A 6 14.45 -22.78 6.93
N LYS A 7 13.39 -22.33 6.26
CA LYS A 7 12.11 -21.99 6.91
C LYS A 7 11.51 -23.21 7.64
N PRO A 8 11.15 -23.08 8.94
CA PRO A 8 10.43 -24.10 9.69
C PRO A 8 9.11 -24.52 9.00
N ASP A 9 8.63 -25.73 9.30
CA ASP A 9 7.43 -26.26 8.64
C ASP A 9 6.15 -25.47 8.99
N TRP A 10 6.08 -24.84 10.17
CA TRP A 10 4.90 -24.13 10.66
C TRP A 10 4.66 -22.76 9.99
N ILE A 11 5.63 -22.20 9.24
CA ILE A 11 5.47 -20.93 8.48
C ILE A 11 5.16 -21.14 6.99
N ARG A 12 4.87 -22.37 6.56
CA ARG A 12 4.57 -22.65 5.16
C ARG A 12 3.11 -22.36 4.84
N VAL A 13 2.90 -21.67 3.72
CA VAL A 13 1.59 -21.36 3.14
C VAL A 13 1.38 -22.14 1.84
N LYS A 14 0.13 -22.32 1.43
CA LYS A 14 -0.22 -22.90 0.14
C LYS A 14 -0.07 -21.85 -0.97
N ALA A 15 0.24 -22.30 -2.18
CA ALA A 15 0.27 -21.42 -3.34
C ALA A 15 -1.13 -20.81 -3.60
N PRO A 16 -1.21 -19.51 -3.96
CA PRO A 16 -2.48 -18.84 -4.21
C PRO A 16 -3.09 -19.32 -5.53
N MET A 17 -4.15 -20.12 -5.45
CA MET A 17 -4.86 -20.70 -6.60
C MET A 17 -6.35 -20.34 -6.63
N SER A 18 -6.79 -19.45 -5.73
CA SER A 18 -8.20 -19.07 -5.61
C SER A 18 -8.64 -18.14 -6.76
N LYS A 19 -9.94 -18.16 -7.05
CA LYS A 19 -10.54 -17.27 -8.05
C LYS A 19 -10.38 -15.79 -7.64
N GLY A 20 -10.59 -15.48 -6.36
CA GLY A 20 -10.47 -14.12 -5.84
C GLY A 20 -9.05 -13.55 -5.95
N TYR A 21 -8.02 -14.40 -5.81
CA TYR A 21 -6.64 -14.01 -6.09
C TYR A 21 -6.44 -13.61 -7.56
N ALA A 22 -6.90 -14.43 -8.51
CA ALA A 22 -6.74 -14.15 -9.93
C ALA A 22 -7.47 -12.87 -10.35
N GLU A 23 -8.71 -12.68 -9.88
CA GLU A 23 -9.51 -11.48 -10.14
C GLU A 23 -8.81 -10.22 -9.60
N THR A 24 -8.33 -10.27 -8.35
CA THR A 24 -7.64 -9.13 -7.74
C THR A 24 -6.35 -8.78 -8.48
N ARG A 25 -5.54 -9.80 -8.84
CA ARG A 25 -4.32 -9.63 -9.61
C ARG A 25 -4.58 -8.90 -10.93
N ASP A 26 -5.62 -9.34 -11.64
CA ASP A 26 -5.96 -8.80 -12.95
C ASP A 26 -6.44 -7.33 -12.82
N ILE A 27 -7.18 -7.00 -11.75
CA ILE A 27 -7.58 -5.61 -11.45
C ILE A 27 -6.36 -4.73 -11.18
N VAL A 28 -5.49 -5.13 -10.24
CA VAL A 28 -4.27 -4.40 -9.87
C VAL A 28 -3.42 -4.11 -11.12
N LYS A 29 -3.18 -5.14 -11.93
CA LYS A 29 -2.42 -5.03 -13.17
C LYS A 29 -3.09 -4.12 -14.20
N SER A 30 -4.40 -4.25 -14.39
CA SER A 30 -5.14 -3.45 -15.38
C SER A 30 -5.13 -1.95 -15.05
N HIS A 31 -5.03 -1.59 -13.77
CA HIS A 31 -5.01 -0.21 -13.29
C HIS A 31 -3.61 0.34 -13.04
N ARG A 32 -2.56 -0.45 -13.34
CA ARG A 32 -1.15 -0.09 -13.10
C ARG A 32 -0.94 0.35 -11.65
N LEU A 33 -1.51 -0.40 -10.73
CA LEU A 33 -1.36 -0.18 -9.29
C LEU A 33 -0.29 -1.11 -8.73
N VAL A 34 0.30 -0.68 -7.61
CA VAL A 34 1.28 -1.46 -6.86
C VAL A 34 0.66 -1.89 -5.55
N THR A 35 0.97 -3.10 -5.09
CA THR A 35 0.55 -3.60 -3.78
C THR A 35 1.76 -4.03 -2.98
N VAL A 36 1.76 -3.73 -1.68
CA VAL A 36 2.79 -4.29 -0.77
C VAL A 36 2.65 -5.80 -0.67
N CYS A 37 1.47 -6.35 -0.96
CA CYS A 37 1.24 -7.79 -1.01
C CYS A 37 2.20 -8.47 -2.00
N GLU A 38 2.41 -7.85 -3.17
CA GLU A 38 3.32 -8.33 -4.22
C GLU A 38 4.76 -7.90 -3.92
N GLU A 39 5.00 -6.61 -3.69
CA GLU A 39 6.36 -6.05 -3.55
C GLU A 39 7.11 -6.54 -2.30
N ALA A 40 6.40 -6.80 -1.20
CA ALA A 40 7.01 -7.36 0.00
C ALA A 40 7.08 -8.91 -0.01
N GLY A 41 6.61 -9.56 -1.08
CA GLY A 41 6.60 -11.03 -1.17
C GLY A 41 5.72 -11.69 -0.09
N CYS A 42 4.56 -11.09 0.20
CA CYS A 42 3.73 -11.49 1.33
C CYS A 42 3.19 -12.92 1.17
N PRO A 43 3.45 -13.85 2.12
CA PRO A 43 2.95 -15.21 2.04
C PRO A 43 1.42 -15.30 2.18
N ASN A 44 0.77 -14.26 2.70
CA ASN A 44 -0.67 -14.25 2.97
C ASN A 44 -1.51 -13.73 1.79
N ILE A 45 -0.89 -13.35 0.67
CA ILE A 45 -1.57 -12.70 -0.47
C ILE A 45 -2.80 -13.47 -0.96
N GLY A 46 -2.73 -14.82 -1.03
CA GLY A 46 -3.85 -15.66 -1.46
C GLY A 46 -5.05 -15.58 -0.54
N GLU A 47 -4.83 -15.64 0.77
CA GLU A 47 -5.89 -15.58 1.79
C GLU A 47 -6.50 -14.19 1.87
N CYS A 48 -5.66 -13.15 1.89
CA CYS A 48 -6.12 -11.76 1.97
C CYS A 48 -6.99 -11.39 0.75
N TRP A 49 -6.52 -11.70 -0.46
CA TRP A 49 -7.24 -11.34 -1.69
C TRP A 49 -8.52 -12.17 -1.88
N GLU A 50 -8.55 -13.42 -1.44
CA GLU A 50 -9.79 -14.22 -1.42
C GLU A 50 -10.86 -13.61 -0.49
N LYS A 51 -10.44 -12.99 0.62
CA LYS A 51 -11.33 -12.27 1.54
C LYS A 51 -11.62 -10.83 1.12
N LYS A 52 -11.22 -10.42 -0.09
CA LYS A 52 -11.36 -9.04 -0.58
C LYS A 52 -10.70 -8.01 0.34
N HIS A 53 -9.50 -8.33 0.81
CA HIS A 53 -8.62 -7.40 1.50
C HIS A 53 -7.38 -7.19 0.65
N ALA A 54 -7.01 -5.92 0.43
CA ALA A 54 -5.80 -5.57 -0.30
C ALA A 54 -5.13 -4.36 0.36
N THR A 55 -3.81 -4.33 0.24
CA THR A 55 -2.99 -3.22 0.72
C THR A 55 -2.28 -2.60 -0.46
N PHE A 56 -2.73 -1.42 -0.86
CA PHE A 56 -2.14 -0.67 -1.97
C PHE A 56 -0.91 0.08 -1.48
N MET A 57 0.16 0.03 -2.27
CA MET A 57 1.36 0.81 -2.06
C MET A 57 1.35 1.96 -3.05
N ILE A 58 1.21 3.18 -2.55
CA ILE A 58 1.09 4.40 -3.34
C ILE A 58 2.47 5.04 -3.56
N MET A 59 2.56 5.94 -4.55
CA MET A 59 3.78 6.66 -4.90
C MET A 59 4.90 5.79 -5.49
N GLY A 60 4.53 4.63 -6.05
CA GLY A 60 5.41 3.72 -6.79
C GLY A 60 6.02 2.59 -5.95
N GLU A 61 7.02 1.93 -6.54
CA GLU A 61 7.70 0.74 -6.01
C GLU A 61 9.16 1.00 -5.59
N ILE A 62 9.64 2.24 -5.74
CA ILE A 62 11.02 2.64 -5.44
C ILE A 62 11.00 3.59 -4.25
N CYS A 63 11.64 3.19 -3.17
CA CYS A 63 11.75 3.94 -1.92
C CYS A 63 13.04 4.78 -1.88
N THR A 64 12.97 5.98 -1.29
CA THR A 64 14.17 6.81 -1.05
C THR A 64 15.05 6.27 0.08
N ARG A 65 14.55 5.31 0.86
CA ARG A 65 15.24 4.71 2.03
C ARG A 65 15.54 3.23 1.83
N ALA A 66 16.46 2.71 2.65
CA ALA A 66 16.98 1.35 2.58
C ALA A 66 16.89 0.64 3.94
N CYS A 67 15.68 0.42 4.44
CA CYS A 67 15.48 -0.35 5.67
C CYS A 67 15.97 -1.79 5.46
N ALA A 68 16.84 -2.28 6.35
CA ALA A 68 17.53 -3.56 6.16
C ALA A 68 16.60 -4.79 6.10
N PHE A 69 15.38 -4.68 6.63
CA PHE A 69 14.36 -5.73 6.60
C PHE A 69 13.36 -5.58 5.44
N CYS A 70 13.35 -4.43 4.76
CA CYS A 70 12.34 -4.14 3.75
C CYS A 70 12.76 -4.71 2.40
N ASN A 71 11.79 -5.32 1.70
CA ASN A 71 12.02 -5.94 0.39
C ASN A 71 11.75 -4.97 -0.78
N VAL A 72 11.27 -3.76 -0.51
CA VAL A 72 10.99 -2.74 -1.52
C VAL A 72 12.30 -2.20 -2.08
N ALA A 73 12.35 -1.96 -3.40
CA ALA A 73 13.54 -1.47 -4.07
C ALA A 73 13.93 -0.08 -3.55
N THR A 74 15.21 0.14 -3.22
CA THR A 74 15.73 1.47 -2.93
C THR A 74 16.26 2.12 -4.21
N GLY A 75 15.96 3.41 -4.40
CA GLY A 75 16.49 4.17 -5.53
C GLY A 75 15.95 5.58 -5.63
N ILE A 76 16.02 6.14 -6.84
CA ILE A 76 15.40 7.43 -7.17
C ILE A 76 13.98 7.14 -7.67
N PRO A 77 12.93 7.62 -6.97
CA PRO A 77 11.55 7.40 -7.39
C PRO A 77 11.24 8.07 -8.73
N THR A 78 10.21 7.56 -9.40
CA THR A 78 9.62 8.24 -10.56
C THR A 78 8.81 9.46 -10.13
N ALA A 79 8.42 10.29 -11.11
CA ALA A 79 7.52 11.39 -10.87
C ALA A 79 6.22 10.91 -10.21
N LEU A 80 5.72 11.66 -9.24
CA LEU A 80 4.45 11.38 -8.59
C LEU A 80 3.32 11.44 -9.63
N ASP A 81 2.49 10.41 -9.67
CA ASP A 81 1.39 10.31 -10.61
C ASP A 81 0.10 10.91 -10.01
N PRO A 82 -0.39 12.05 -10.52
CA PRO A 82 -1.57 12.72 -9.97
C PRO A 82 -2.88 11.95 -10.20
N ASP A 83 -2.91 10.98 -11.12
CA ASP A 83 -4.10 10.17 -11.39
C ASP A 83 -4.16 8.89 -10.53
N GLU A 84 -3.10 8.58 -9.76
CA GLU A 84 -3.06 7.41 -8.87
C GLU A 84 -4.24 7.35 -7.87
N PRO A 85 -4.63 8.46 -7.19
CA PRO A 85 -5.76 8.45 -6.26
C PRO A 85 -7.07 7.97 -6.91
N ALA A 86 -7.35 8.43 -8.14
CA ALA A 86 -8.54 8.05 -8.88
C ALA A 86 -8.53 6.56 -9.27
N ARG A 87 -7.37 6.04 -9.69
CA ARG A 87 -7.21 4.62 -10.04
C ARG A 87 -7.35 3.71 -8.82
N ILE A 88 -6.82 4.11 -7.68
CA ILE A 88 -7.01 3.38 -6.41
C ILE A 88 -8.49 3.34 -6.04
N ALA A 89 -9.17 4.49 -6.04
CA ALA A 89 -10.60 4.54 -5.73
C ALA A 89 -11.44 3.66 -6.67
N HIS A 90 -11.09 3.63 -7.97
CA HIS A 90 -11.73 2.74 -8.93
C HIS A 90 -11.46 1.25 -8.63
N ALA A 91 -10.22 0.88 -8.32
CA ALA A 91 -9.87 -0.49 -7.95
C ALA A 91 -10.61 -0.95 -6.68
N VAL A 92 -10.61 -0.13 -5.62
CA VAL A 92 -11.30 -0.40 -4.36
C VAL A 92 -12.79 -0.66 -4.61
N LYS A 93 -13.43 0.18 -5.44
CA LYS A 93 -14.83 0.01 -5.85
C LYS A 93 -15.05 -1.27 -6.67
N GLN A 94 -14.21 -1.53 -7.66
CA GLN A 94 -14.32 -2.69 -8.55
C GLN A 94 -14.14 -4.01 -7.80
N MET A 95 -13.23 -4.05 -6.83
CA MET A 95 -12.99 -5.22 -5.98
C MET A 95 -14.09 -5.38 -4.91
N GLY A 96 -14.85 -4.32 -4.62
CA GLY A 96 -15.88 -4.32 -3.59
C GLY A 96 -15.30 -4.53 -2.20
N LEU A 97 -14.20 -3.85 -1.88
CA LEU A 97 -13.54 -3.96 -0.58
C LEU A 97 -14.37 -3.30 0.51
N THR A 98 -14.57 -4.00 1.62
CA THR A 98 -15.18 -3.44 2.83
C THR A 98 -14.16 -2.68 3.69
N HIS A 99 -12.89 -3.05 3.56
CA HIS A 99 -11.76 -2.45 4.24
C HIS A 99 -10.55 -2.41 3.29
N VAL A 100 -9.85 -1.28 3.27
CA VAL A 100 -8.64 -1.10 2.46
C VAL A 100 -7.53 -0.51 3.33
N VAL A 101 -6.31 -1.02 3.13
CA VAL A 101 -5.11 -0.45 3.73
C VAL A 101 -4.32 0.30 2.65
N ILE A 102 -3.92 1.53 2.92
CA ILE A 102 -3.09 2.35 2.05
C ILE A 102 -1.74 2.56 2.73
N THR A 103 -0.67 2.11 2.09
CA THR A 103 0.72 2.35 2.52
C THR A 103 1.48 3.05 1.41
N SER A 104 2.70 3.51 1.67
CA SER A 104 3.57 4.08 0.64
C SER A 104 5.02 3.69 0.83
N VAL A 105 5.81 3.95 -0.21
CA VAL A 105 7.25 4.12 -0.06
C VAL A 105 7.58 5.46 0.61
N ASP A 106 8.80 5.62 1.14
CA ASP A 106 9.30 6.93 1.53
C ASP A 106 9.59 7.79 0.30
N ARG A 107 9.15 9.04 0.36
CA ARG A 107 9.30 10.05 -0.70
C ARG A 107 9.99 11.29 -0.16
N ASP A 108 11.22 11.12 0.32
CA ASP A 108 12.01 12.22 0.88
C ASP A 108 12.26 13.36 -0.14
N ASP A 109 12.15 13.05 -1.44
CA ASP A 109 12.23 13.98 -2.57
C ASP A 109 11.04 14.96 -2.66
N LEU A 110 9.90 14.63 -2.08
CA LEU A 110 8.72 15.51 -2.05
C LEU A 110 8.77 16.47 -0.85
N ALA A 111 8.28 17.69 -1.04
CA ALA A 111 8.32 18.74 -0.02
C ALA A 111 7.55 18.38 1.26
N ASP A 112 6.46 17.61 1.12
CA ASP A 112 5.58 17.15 2.20
C ASP A 112 5.73 15.65 2.51
N GLY A 113 6.71 14.97 1.88
CA GLY A 113 6.89 13.54 2.01
C GLY A 113 5.75 12.68 1.44
N GLY A 114 4.85 13.25 0.63
CA GLY A 114 3.69 12.55 0.06
C GLY A 114 2.42 12.61 0.90
N ALA A 115 2.40 13.39 1.97
CA ALA A 115 1.23 13.54 2.85
C ALA A 115 -0.04 13.99 2.11
N GLN A 116 0.08 14.96 1.19
CA GLN A 116 -1.04 15.43 0.37
C GLN A 116 -1.58 14.30 -0.52
N HIS A 117 -0.70 13.45 -1.04
CA HIS A 117 -1.09 12.31 -1.87
C HIS A 117 -1.90 11.27 -1.08
N PHE A 118 -1.51 10.97 0.16
CA PHE A 118 -2.33 10.16 1.07
C PHE A 118 -3.72 10.78 1.26
N ALA A 119 -3.81 12.09 1.52
CA ALA A 119 -5.09 12.77 1.71
C ALA A 119 -5.98 12.70 0.47
N GLU A 120 -5.41 12.83 -0.72
CA GLU A 120 -6.11 12.72 -2.00
C GLU A 120 -6.63 11.30 -2.25
N VAL A 121 -5.84 10.26 -1.95
CA VAL A 121 -6.27 8.86 -2.02
C VAL A 121 -7.44 8.60 -1.07
N ILE A 122 -7.34 9.05 0.19
CA ILE A 122 -8.43 8.89 1.18
C ILE A 122 -9.71 9.56 0.67
N SER A 123 -9.61 10.80 0.18
CA SER A 123 -10.75 11.55 -0.36
C SER A 123 -11.38 10.84 -1.56
N ALA A 124 -10.56 10.37 -2.50
CA ALA A 124 -11.02 9.67 -3.70
C ALA A 124 -11.75 8.36 -3.34
N ILE A 125 -11.22 7.57 -2.40
CA ILE A 125 -11.86 6.34 -1.92
C ILE A 125 -13.18 6.66 -1.22
N ARG A 126 -13.20 7.63 -0.30
CA ARG A 126 -14.45 8.02 0.40
C ARG A 126 -15.53 8.48 -0.58
N ALA A 127 -15.17 9.20 -1.64
CA ALA A 127 -16.10 9.65 -2.66
C ALA A 127 -16.64 8.48 -3.51
N ALA A 128 -15.79 7.50 -3.86
CA ALA A 128 -16.18 6.37 -4.71
C ALA A 128 -16.93 5.27 -3.94
N THR A 129 -16.56 5.03 -2.68
CA THR A 129 -17.06 3.96 -1.82
C THR A 129 -17.23 4.44 -0.37
N PRO A 130 -18.33 5.17 -0.06
CA PRO A 130 -18.51 5.79 1.26
C PRO A 130 -18.59 4.82 2.44
N SER A 131 -18.89 3.53 2.19
CA SER A 131 -18.98 2.48 3.21
C SER A 131 -17.67 1.74 3.46
N THR A 132 -16.65 1.94 2.63
CA THR A 132 -15.35 1.28 2.78
C THR A 132 -14.56 1.97 3.88
N THR A 133 -14.08 1.18 4.83
CA THR A 133 -13.18 1.67 5.87
C THR A 133 -11.74 1.76 5.35
N ILE A 134 -11.02 2.80 5.76
CA ILE A 134 -9.69 3.15 5.25
C ILE A 134 -8.71 3.15 6.41
N GLU A 135 -7.79 2.18 6.40
CA GLU A 135 -6.58 2.21 7.22
C GLU A 135 -5.44 2.80 6.41
N ILE A 136 -4.60 3.60 7.05
CA ILE A 136 -3.35 4.04 6.48
C ILE A 136 -2.17 3.54 7.30
N LEU A 137 -1.11 3.14 6.62
CA LEU A 137 0.20 2.84 7.19
C LEU A 137 1.19 3.85 6.63
N THR A 138 1.55 4.85 7.42
CA THR A 138 2.35 5.98 6.91
C THR A 138 3.85 5.78 7.15
N PRO A 139 4.70 6.42 6.33
CA PRO A 139 6.07 6.72 6.74
C PRO A 139 6.08 7.68 7.95
N ASP A 140 7.27 7.99 8.45
CA ASP A 140 7.48 8.92 9.57
C ASP A 140 7.37 10.40 9.18
N PHE A 141 7.32 10.71 7.88
CA PHE A 141 7.39 12.06 7.32
C PHE A 141 8.57 12.89 7.87
N LEU A 142 9.73 12.26 8.08
CA LEU A 142 10.93 12.85 8.71
C LEU A 142 11.22 14.30 8.29
N ARG A 143 11.05 15.24 9.22
CA ARG A 143 11.30 16.70 9.03
C ARG A 143 10.46 17.33 7.92
N LYS A 144 9.22 16.85 7.74
CA LYS A 144 8.21 17.44 6.85
C LYS A 144 7.13 18.09 7.71
N ASP A 145 7.35 19.33 8.11
CA ASP A 145 6.43 20.07 8.98
C ASP A 145 5.04 20.15 8.32
N GLY A 146 3.97 19.82 9.06
CA GLY A 146 2.59 19.84 8.55
C GLY A 146 2.13 18.55 7.85
N ALA A 147 3.04 17.63 7.52
CA ALA A 147 2.71 16.40 6.81
C ALA A 147 1.72 15.51 7.59
N LEU A 148 1.98 15.31 8.89
CA LEU A 148 1.10 14.54 9.75
C LEU A 148 -0.29 15.16 9.83
N GLU A 149 -0.36 16.48 9.99
CA GLU A 149 -1.61 17.23 10.11
C GLU A 149 -2.47 17.10 8.85
N ILE A 150 -1.86 17.13 7.66
CA ILE A 150 -2.54 16.91 6.38
C ILE A 150 -3.23 15.53 6.37
N VAL A 151 -2.49 14.49 6.72
CA VAL A 151 -3.00 13.11 6.70
C VAL A 151 -4.08 12.89 7.75
N VAL A 152 -3.90 13.42 8.96
CA VAL A 152 -4.91 13.35 10.03
C VAL A 152 -6.18 14.12 9.64
N ALA A 153 -6.04 15.29 9.01
CA ALA A 153 -7.18 16.08 8.53
C ALA A 153 -8.01 15.37 7.46
N ALA A 154 -7.41 14.43 6.71
CA ALA A 154 -8.10 13.57 5.75
C ALA A 154 -8.99 12.49 6.41
N LYS A 155 -8.87 12.29 7.73
CA LYS A 155 -9.70 11.39 8.55
C LYS A 155 -9.69 9.93 8.03
N PRO A 156 -8.53 9.25 8.02
CA PRO A 156 -8.54 7.79 7.92
C PRO A 156 -9.32 7.19 9.09
N ASP A 157 -9.90 6.00 8.91
CA ASP A 157 -10.60 5.30 9.98
C ASP A 157 -9.63 4.64 10.97
N VAL A 158 -8.45 4.23 10.49
CA VAL A 158 -7.32 3.75 11.31
C VAL A 158 -6.03 4.41 10.83
N PHE A 159 -5.28 4.98 11.78
CA PHE A 159 -3.95 5.55 11.53
C PHE A 159 -2.90 4.60 12.12
N ASN A 160 -2.01 4.07 11.27
CA ASN A 160 -0.99 3.12 11.65
C ASN A 160 0.41 3.64 11.24
N HIS A 161 1.39 3.35 12.09
CA HIS A 161 2.80 3.58 11.84
C HIS A 161 3.60 2.52 12.60
N ASN A 162 4.42 1.76 11.89
CA ASN A 162 5.26 0.73 12.49
C ASN A 162 6.48 1.38 13.17
N LEU A 163 6.87 0.86 14.34
CA LEU A 163 8.06 1.34 15.07
C LEU A 163 9.39 0.83 14.50
N GLU A 164 9.33 -0.24 13.71
CA GLU A 164 10.48 -0.90 13.05
C GLU A 164 11.01 -0.06 11.88
#